data_AF-A0AAJ6AAX4-F1
#
_entry.id   AF-A0AAJ6AAX4-F1
#
_cell.length_a   1.000
_cell.length_b   1.000
_cell.length_c   1.000
_cell.angle_alpha   90.00
_cell.angle_beta   90.00
_cell.angle_gamma   90.00
#
_symmetry.space_group_name_H-M   'P 1'
#
loop_
_entity.id
_entity.type
_entity.pdbx_description
1 polymer ?
#
loop_
_entity_poly.entity_id
_entity_poly.type
_entity_poly.pdbx_seq_one_letter_code
_entity_poly.pdbx_strand_id
1 'polypeptide(L)'
;MTENLSIDGHVHFFTASDLAAVEGQLPYSLPSPHSLSDYLADLASAGIFPKFLNNVHLSILPDSSNVFASFDELAALKAKWPERHGDVRLVGTIKADPAYATIERLSRPDVFGIRIVLHDAPPESISDRAYRSDDWVALIGRLRAQQHVHIYAKEAETNLRVLRQMPETIRVVIDHLGSCHAERGADEPSYHALLEEAKRRGNVWFKGPGYRTSTNIDDVVPFVSAIIATVGANRVLLSASDAPHVGAGSQGHSFTSHFDSVSALKFSETLASAVSAATDIPVFRLLNAAANDLFPCPEESETMTDIIVENITFPVAYNDATINLAGSVFQPASPDRSLPPVVFNSGFTGGVSMYGQLFGRALAERGYRVMTYDVAGFFTNRDVRNTAKKDGITVTNVSLVDQTAEVLAAVRWARENFGSMPVVASWAMGSVVSLAAVVELAKQGKEQIAFWVPMNYTSIAALQDLRADKSGADAAIKRLADDAAIPPFDTGTEATKLGYYPLDTDTQEYVDRQLGGYTEIGGVDRWPGCSHVTAKSYKEYVGFDPEKSLNGASGFPPALIVHGAQNTLHMPEESSRLQKLYPGRAGDEPLIIEGMMHGQQNQTDNPIFHQLIKDIDQAIRSA
;
A
#
# COMPACT_ATOMS: atom_id res chain seq x y z
N MET A 1 19.07 -2.66 -25.37
CA MET A 1 18.57 -4.05 -25.29
C MET A 1 17.17 -3.96 -24.69
N THR A 2 16.18 -4.40 -25.46
CA THR A 2 14.74 -4.19 -25.30
C THR A 2 14.16 -5.20 -24.31
N GLU A 3 13.99 -4.81 -23.04
CA GLU A 3 13.42 -5.67 -21.99
C GLU A 3 12.08 -5.16 -21.40
N ASN A 4 11.51 -4.03 -21.85
CA ASN A 4 10.54 -3.28 -21.02
C ASN A 4 9.11 -3.05 -21.57
N LEU A 5 8.67 -3.72 -22.64
CA LEU A 5 7.27 -3.66 -23.10
C LEU A 5 6.51 -4.95 -22.76
N SER A 6 6.17 -5.08 -21.48
CA SER A 6 5.42 -6.22 -20.93
C SER A 6 3.89 -5.98 -20.90
N ILE A 7 3.43 -4.75 -21.14
CA ILE A 7 2.06 -4.30 -20.87
C ILE A 7 1.55 -3.41 -22.02
N ASP A 8 0.40 -3.71 -22.60
CA ASP A 8 -0.43 -2.74 -23.32
C ASP A 8 -1.70 -2.45 -22.51
N GLY A 9 -1.71 -1.28 -21.88
CA GLY A 9 -2.81 -0.86 -21.02
C GLY A 9 -4.07 -0.49 -21.78
N HIS A 10 -4.04 -0.16 -23.08
CA HIS A 10 -5.21 0.32 -23.83
C HIS A 10 -5.17 -0.20 -25.27
N VAL A 11 -6.03 -1.15 -25.61
CA VAL A 11 -6.17 -1.66 -26.97
C VAL A 11 -7.63 -2.01 -27.26
N HIS A 12 -8.00 -2.09 -28.53
CA HIS A 12 -9.35 -2.47 -28.95
C HIS A 12 -9.30 -3.66 -29.90
N PHE A 13 -9.95 -4.77 -29.54
CA PHE A 13 -10.09 -5.94 -30.43
C PHE A 13 -11.50 -6.07 -30.97
N PHE A 14 -11.65 -6.25 -32.28
CA PHE A 14 -12.93 -6.44 -32.95
C PHE A 14 -12.74 -7.10 -34.33
N THR A 15 -13.79 -7.77 -34.78
CA THR A 15 -13.81 -8.56 -36.02
C THR A 15 -14.63 -7.88 -37.11
N ALA A 16 -14.58 -8.41 -38.34
CA ALA A 16 -15.46 -7.97 -39.41
C ALA A 16 -16.96 -8.13 -39.05
N SER A 17 -17.31 -9.15 -38.25
CA SER A 17 -18.70 -9.37 -37.81
C SER A 17 -19.17 -8.28 -36.86
N ASP A 18 -18.29 -7.79 -35.98
CA ASP A 18 -18.62 -6.69 -35.06
C ASP A 18 -18.88 -5.40 -35.83
N LEU A 19 -18.06 -5.12 -36.85
CA LEU A 19 -18.21 -3.94 -37.71
C LEU A 19 -19.46 -3.99 -38.58
N ALA A 20 -19.87 -5.17 -39.05
CA ALA A 20 -21.10 -5.33 -39.82
C ALA A 20 -22.35 -4.90 -39.02
N ALA A 21 -22.33 -5.00 -37.69
CA ALA A 21 -23.44 -4.58 -36.83
C ALA A 21 -23.67 -3.05 -36.82
N VAL A 22 -22.67 -2.27 -37.25
CA VAL A 22 -22.68 -0.81 -37.26
C VAL A 22 -22.50 -0.21 -38.66
N GLU A 23 -22.52 -1.06 -39.69
CA GLU A 23 -22.39 -0.64 -41.07
C GLU A 23 -23.52 0.32 -41.46
N GLY A 24 -23.15 1.45 -42.09
CA GLY A 24 -24.08 2.50 -42.47
C GLY A 24 -24.59 3.40 -41.34
N GLN A 25 -24.18 3.18 -40.09
CA GLN A 25 -24.59 4.00 -38.94
C GLN A 25 -23.58 5.12 -38.60
N LEU A 26 -22.35 5.02 -39.09
CA LEU A 26 -21.27 5.96 -38.77
C LEU A 26 -21.06 6.97 -39.91
N PRO A 27 -20.71 8.23 -39.59
CA PRO A 27 -20.47 9.28 -40.58
C PRO A 27 -19.09 9.17 -41.28
N TYR A 28 -18.35 8.09 -41.05
CA TYR A 28 -16.99 7.86 -41.58
C TYR A 28 -16.78 6.38 -41.93
N SER A 29 -15.73 6.11 -42.71
CA SER A 29 -15.35 4.75 -43.11
C SER A 29 -15.02 3.87 -41.90
N LEU A 30 -15.52 2.63 -41.91
CA LEU A 30 -15.20 1.65 -40.88
C LEU A 30 -13.70 1.34 -40.87
N PRO A 31 -13.09 1.15 -39.69
CA PRO A 31 -11.72 0.67 -39.61
C PRO A 31 -11.61 -0.75 -40.15
N SER A 32 -10.39 -1.18 -40.48
CA SER A 32 -10.14 -2.60 -40.75
C SER A 32 -10.35 -3.42 -39.48
N PRO A 33 -10.79 -4.70 -39.59
CA PRO A 33 -10.83 -5.61 -38.45
C PRO A 33 -9.48 -5.67 -37.74
N HIS A 34 -9.51 -5.80 -36.41
CA HIS A 34 -8.33 -5.83 -35.56
C HIS A 34 -8.54 -6.89 -34.48
N SER A 35 -8.32 -8.16 -34.83
CA SER A 35 -8.48 -9.28 -33.89
C SER A 35 -7.33 -9.34 -32.88
N LEU A 36 -7.52 -10.06 -31.77
CA LEU A 36 -6.43 -10.31 -30.82
C LEU A 36 -5.30 -11.11 -31.49
N SER A 37 -5.65 -12.10 -32.30
CA SER A 37 -4.69 -12.94 -33.02
C SER A 37 -3.80 -12.13 -33.97
N ASP A 38 -4.39 -11.22 -34.74
CA ASP A 38 -3.66 -10.38 -35.68
C ASP A 38 -2.72 -9.42 -34.93
N TYR A 39 -3.22 -8.77 -33.89
CA TYR A 39 -2.42 -7.88 -33.05
C TYR A 39 -1.21 -8.59 -32.41
N LEU A 40 -1.42 -9.78 -31.83
CA LEU A 40 -0.33 -10.58 -31.26
C LEU A 40 0.64 -11.10 -32.33
N ALA A 41 0.16 -11.36 -33.55
CA ALA A 41 1.02 -11.74 -34.67
C ALA A 41 1.89 -10.57 -35.13
N ASP A 42 1.31 -9.37 -35.25
CA ASP A 42 2.00 -8.15 -35.65
C ASP A 42 3.10 -7.79 -34.64
N LEU A 43 2.79 -7.79 -33.33
CA LEU A 43 3.80 -7.56 -32.30
C LEU A 43 4.92 -8.60 -32.32
N ALA A 44 4.57 -9.89 -32.46
CA ALA A 44 5.56 -10.95 -32.49
C ALA A 44 6.47 -10.86 -33.73
N SER A 45 5.96 -10.37 -34.86
CA SER A 45 6.78 -10.12 -36.07
C SER A 45 7.85 -9.06 -35.83
N ALA A 46 7.60 -8.13 -34.90
CA ALA A 46 8.54 -7.12 -34.43
C ALA A 46 9.35 -7.56 -33.19
N GLY A 47 9.21 -8.82 -32.75
CA GLY A 47 9.89 -9.37 -31.57
C GLY A 47 9.34 -8.91 -30.22
N ILE A 48 8.12 -8.35 -30.20
CA ILE A 48 7.44 -7.89 -28.98
C ILE A 48 6.46 -8.98 -28.52
N PHE A 49 6.54 -9.35 -27.25
CA PHE A 49 5.70 -10.38 -26.65
C PHE A 49 5.03 -9.81 -25.40
N PRO A 50 3.84 -9.19 -25.53
CA PRO A 50 3.17 -8.59 -24.38
C PRO A 50 2.78 -9.68 -23.37
N LYS A 51 2.96 -9.41 -22.07
CA LYS A 51 2.46 -10.28 -20.99
C LYS A 51 1.11 -9.84 -20.48
N PHE A 52 0.73 -8.58 -20.68
CA PHE A 52 -0.54 -8.04 -20.23
C PHE A 52 -1.18 -7.16 -21.29
N LEU A 53 -2.49 -7.32 -21.48
CA LEU A 53 -3.33 -6.54 -22.38
C LEU A 53 -4.60 -6.12 -21.65
N ASN A 54 -5.04 -4.87 -21.85
CA ASN A 54 -6.39 -4.46 -21.47
C ASN A 54 -7.19 -4.01 -22.70
N ASN A 55 -8.14 -4.86 -23.09
CA ASN A 55 -9.07 -4.60 -24.18
C ASN A 55 -10.24 -3.75 -23.68
N VAL A 56 -10.29 -2.49 -24.11
CA VAL A 56 -11.31 -1.56 -23.63
C VAL A 56 -12.39 -1.34 -24.69
N HIS A 57 -13.61 -1.07 -24.23
CA HIS A 57 -14.75 -0.84 -25.11
C HIS A 57 -14.48 0.26 -26.14
N LEU A 58 -14.69 -0.08 -27.41
CA LEU A 58 -14.57 0.81 -28.54
C LEU A 58 -15.92 1.49 -28.82
N SER A 59 -15.94 2.82 -28.81
CA SER A 59 -17.17 3.62 -28.84
C SER A 59 -18.00 3.51 -30.11
N ILE A 60 -17.42 3.01 -31.21
CA ILE A 60 -18.17 2.81 -32.46
C ILE A 60 -19.08 1.58 -32.39
N LEU A 61 -18.84 0.67 -31.44
CA LEU A 61 -19.62 -0.54 -31.27
C LEU A 61 -20.77 -0.28 -30.28
N PRO A 62 -21.93 -0.93 -30.46
CA PRO A 62 -23.11 -0.69 -29.62
C PRO A 62 -22.92 -1.21 -28.18
N ASP A 63 -22.08 -2.23 -28.02
CA ASP A 63 -21.80 -2.89 -26.74
C ASP A 63 -20.36 -3.42 -26.67
N SER A 64 -20.05 -4.25 -25.65
CA SER A 64 -18.71 -4.81 -25.43
C SER A 64 -18.62 -6.31 -25.69
N SER A 65 -19.46 -6.87 -26.57
CA SER A 65 -19.43 -8.30 -26.91
C SER A 65 -18.06 -8.70 -27.48
N ASN A 66 -17.43 -7.80 -28.24
CA ASN A 66 -16.07 -7.94 -28.75
C ASN A 66 -15.01 -8.12 -27.63
N VAL A 67 -15.19 -7.46 -26.48
CA VAL A 67 -14.30 -7.62 -25.31
C VAL A 67 -14.40 -9.04 -24.78
N PHE A 68 -15.61 -9.58 -24.63
CA PHE A 68 -15.79 -10.95 -24.17
C PHE A 68 -15.28 -11.98 -25.19
N ALA A 69 -15.54 -11.76 -26.48
CA ALA A 69 -15.04 -12.63 -27.55
C ALA A 69 -13.50 -12.71 -27.55
N SER A 70 -12.81 -11.63 -27.20
CA SER A 70 -11.33 -11.64 -27.10
C SER A 70 -10.81 -12.53 -25.96
N PHE A 71 -11.58 -12.75 -24.90
CA PHE A 71 -11.21 -13.71 -23.85
C PHE A 71 -11.26 -15.15 -24.38
N ASP A 72 -12.33 -15.48 -25.11
CA ASP A 72 -12.49 -16.80 -25.72
C ASP A 72 -11.42 -17.05 -26.80
N GLU A 73 -11.11 -16.02 -27.58
CA GLU A 73 -10.02 -16.04 -28.56
C GLU A 73 -8.66 -16.30 -27.88
N LEU A 74 -8.34 -15.59 -26.78
CA LEU A 74 -7.10 -15.84 -26.03
C LEU A 74 -7.05 -17.26 -25.48
N ALA A 75 -8.16 -17.78 -24.94
CA ALA A 75 -8.23 -19.14 -24.43
C ALA A 75 -7.93 -20.16 -25.54
N ALA A 76 -8.47 -19.96 -26.74
CA ALA A 76 -8.18 -20.80 -27.90
C ALA A 76 -6.70 -20.70 -28.34
N LEU A 77 -6.12 -19.49 -28.34
CA LEU A 77 -4.70 -19.27 -28.64
C LEU A 77 -3.78 -19.98 -27.63
N LYS A 78 -4.09 -19.88 -26.34
CA LYS A 78 -3.35 -20.57 -25.26
C LYS A 78 -3.42 -22.09 -25.40
N ALA A 79 -4.59 -22.64 -25.70
CA ALA A 79 -4.76 -24.07 -25.90
C ALA A 79 -3.98 -24.58 -27.12
N LYS A 80 -3.90 -23.78 -28.19
CA LYS A 80 -3.24 -24.16 -29.44
C LYS A 80 -1.72 -23.95 -29.43
N TRP A 81 -1.25 -22.90 -28.77
CA TRP A 81 0.18 -22.51 -28.72
C TRP A 81 0.58 -22.04 -27.31
N PRO A 82 0.61 -22.95 -26.32
CA PRO A 82 0.85 -22.59 -24.91
C PRO A 82 2.23 -21.94 -24.71
N GLU A 83 3.26 -22.41 -25.41
CA GLU A 83 4.62 -21.83 -25.33
C GLU A 83 4.67 -20.35 -25.75
N ARG A 84 3.75 -19.90 -26.61
CA ARG A 84 3.72 -18.54 -27.16
C ARG A 84 2.78 -17.61 -26.40
N HIS A 85 1.65 -18.13 -25.92
CA HIS A 85 0.56 -17.32 -25.37
C HIS A 85 0.23 -17.64 -23.91
N GLY A 86 0.82 -18.67 -23.31
CA GLY A 86 0.50 -19.15 -21.96
C GLY A 86 0.54 -18.05 -20.91
N ASP A 87 1.56 -17.20 -20.98
CA ASP A 87 1.79 -16.10 -20.02
C ASP A 87 1.04 -14.81 -20.36
N VAL A 88 0.30 -14.75 -21.48
CA VAL A 88 -0.44 -13.54 -21.86
C VAL A 88 -1.67 -13.43 -20.97
N ARG A 89 -1.79 -12.33 -20.24
CA ARG A 89 -2.98 -11.96 -19.48
C ARG A 89 -3.78 -10.92 -20.25
N LEU A 90 -5.08 -11.14 -20.38
CA LEU A 90 -6.00 -10.21 -21.01
C LEU A 90 -7.12 -9.86 -20.03
N VAL A 91 -7.35 -8.57 -19.84
CA VAL A 91 -8.48 -8.05 -19.08
C VAL A 91 -9.34 -7.13 -19.96
N GLY A 92 -10.53 -6.82 -19.49
CA GLY A 92 -11.48 -5.98 -20.21
C GLY A 92 -12.03 -4.83 -19.39
N THR A 93 -12.23 -3.69 -20.07
CA THR A 93 -13.05 -2.57 -19.59
C THR A 93 -14.27 -2.44 -20.49
N ILE A 94 -15.46 -2.68 -19.96
CA ILE A 94 -16.70 -2.77 -20.77
C ILE A 94 -17.45 -1.43 -20.84
N LYS A 95 -18.47 -1.32 -21.68
CA LYS A 95 -19.31 -0.12 -21.82
C LYS A 95 -19.97 0.24 -20.49
N ALA A 96 -19.84 1.50 -20.07
CA ALA A 96 -20.57 2.03 -18.92
C ALA A 96 -22.02 2.33 -19.33
N ASP A 97 -22.88 1.35 -19.13
CA ASP A 97 -24.31 1.43 -19.43
C ASP A 97 -25.07 0.61 -18.38
N PRO A 98 -26.00 1.21 -17.60
CA PRO A 98 -26.69 0.50 -16.51
C PRO A 98 -27.44 -0.77 -16.91
N ALA A 99 -27.92 -0.84 -18.16
CA ALA A 99 -28.61 -2.00 -18.70
C ALA A 99 -27.63 -3.07 -19.22
N TYR A 100 -26.50 -2.65 -19.77
CA TYR A 100 -25.49 -3.58 -20.30
C TYR A 100 -24.54 -4.12 -19.22
N ALA A 101 -24.01 -3.28 -18.35
CA ALA A 101 -23.06 -3.66 -17.29
C ALA A 101 -23.79 -4.28 -16.09
N THR A 102 -24.32 -5.48 -16.33
CA THR A 102 -25.02 -6.29 -15.32
C THR A 102 -24.04 -6.89 -14.31
N ILE A 103 -24.57 -7.37 -13.17
CA ILE A 103 -23.76 -7.99 -12.13
C ILE A 103 -23.03 -9.24 -12.62
N GLU A 104 -23.63 -10.02 -13.53
CA GLU A 104 -23.03 -11.22 -14.11
C GLU A 104 -21.79 -10.87 -14.94
N ARG A 105 -21.88 -9.82 -15.76
CA ARG A 105 -20.76 -9.35 -16.58
C ARG A 105 -19.65 -8.76 -15.72
N LEU A 106 -20.00 -7.96 -14.72
CA LEU A 106 -19.04 -7.36 -13.78
C LEU A 106 -18.42 -8.39 -12.84
N SER A 107 -19.08 -9.51 -12.58
CA SER A 107 -18.56 -10.58 -11.72
C SER A 107 -17.46 -11.42 -12.38
N ARG A 108 -17.27 -11.33 -13.71
CA ARG A 108 -16.19 -12.04 -14.39
C ARG A 108 -14.82 -11.59 -13.86
N PRO A 109 -13.88 -12.51 -13.61
CA PRO A 109 -12.57 -12.17 -13.05
C PRO A 109 -11.74 -11.28 -14.00
N ASP A 110 -11.96 -11.41 -15.30
CA ASP A 110 -11.20 -10.69 -16.33
C ASP A 110 -11.79 -9.30 -16.65
N VAL A 111 -12.90 -8.90 -16.01
CA VAL A 111 -13.50 -7.57 -16.18
C VAL A 111 -13.04 -6.64 -15.05
N PHE A 112 -12.31 -5.59 -15.42
CA PHE A 112 -11.67 -4.66 -14.47
C PHE A 112 -12.31 -3.29 -14.42
N GLY A 113 -13.37 -3.04 -15.19
CA GLY A 113 -14.07 -1.78 -15.09
C GLY A 113 -15.10 -1.54 -16.16
N ILE A 114 -15.64 -0.31 -16.09
CA ILE A 114 -16.56 0.24 -17.08
C ILE A 114 -15.97 1.51 -17.69
N ARG A 115 -16.34 1.84 -18.93
CA ARG A 115 -15.81 2.97 -19.68
C ARG A 115 -16.93 3.89 -20.16
N ILE A 116 -16.88 5.14 -19.72
CA ILE A 116 -17.71 6.25 -20.18
C ILE A 116 -16.97 6.91 -21.35
N VAL A 117 -17.55 6.87 -22.54
CA VAL A 117 -16.98 7.51 -23.74
C VAL A 117 -17.88 8.63 -24.22
N LEU A 118 -17.33 9.84 -24.22
CA LEU A 118 -18.00 11.08 -24.58
C LEU A 118 -17.41 11.73 -25.83
N HIS A 119 -16.16 11.42 -26.17
CA HIS A 119 -15.48 11.90 -27.37
C HIS A 119 -15.53 13.44 -27.49
N ASP A 120 -16.33 13.99 -28.42
CA ASP A 120 -16.50 15.43 -28.67
C ASP A 120 -17.65 16.07 -27.87
N ALA A 121 -18.24 15.36 -26.90
CA ALA A 121 -19.35 15.91 -26.12
C ALA A 121 -18.90 17.18 -25.38
N PRO A 122 -19.57 18.33 -25.62
CA PRO A 122 -19.14 19.58 -25.04
C PRO A 122 -19.57 19.63 -23.55
N PRO A 123 -18.87 20.38 -22.69
CA PRO A 123 -19.12 20.38 -21.24
C PRO A 123 -20.57 20.63 -20.83
N GLU A 124 -21.27 21.52 -21.54
CA GLU A 124 -22.67 21.88 -21.32
C GLU A 124 -23.66 20.74 -21.59
N SER A 125 -23.25 19.72 -22.36
CA SER A 125 -24.08 18.53 -22.58
C SER A 125 -24.11 17.60 -21.35
N ILE A 126 -23.17 17.77 -20.42
CA ILE A 126 -23.10 16.97 -19.18
C ILE A 126 -23.88 17.67 -18.09
N SER A 127 -25.12 17.23 -17.87
CA SER A 127 -25.92 17.70 -16.73
C SER A 127 -25.32 17.26 -15.39
N ASP A 128 -25.60 18.01 -14.31
CA ASP A 128 -25.14 17.71 -12.94
C ASP A 128 -25.63 16.36 -12.38
N ARG A 129 -26.59 15.72 -13.07
CA ARG A 129 -27.18 14.42 -12.70
C ARG A 129 -26.93 13.32 -13.74
N ALA A 130 -26.17 13.58 -14.80
CA ALA A 130 -25.95 12.64 -15.90
C ALA A 130 -25.50 11.25 -15.43
N TYR A 131 -24.67 11.21 -14.39
CA TYR A 131 -24.10 9.99 -13.80
C TYR A 131 -24.48 9.79 -12.33
N ARG A 132 -25.61 10.39 -11.91
CA ARG A 132 -26.14 10.32 -10.54
C ARG A 132 -27.61 9.88 -10.47
N SER A 133 -28.17 9.37 -11.58
CA SER A 133 -29.50 8.76 -11.54
C SER A 133 -29.48 7.46 -10.73
N ASP A 134 -30.66 6.98 -10.31
CA ASP A 134 -30.77 5.73 -9.55
C ASP A 134 -30.12 4.54 -10.29
N ASP A 135 -30.28 4.47 -11.61
CA ASP A 135 -29.64 3.45 -12.44
C ASP A 135 -28.11 3.53 -12.44
N TRP A 136 -27.56 4.76 -12.46
CA TRP A 136 -26.12 4.97 -12.36
C TRP A 136 -25.58 4.67 -10.96
N VAL A 137 -26.29 5.08 -9.91
CA VAL A 137 -25.94 4.72 -8.53
C VAL A 137 -25.94 3.20 -8.36
N ALA A 138 -26.94 2.51 -8.92
CA ALA A 138 -27.02 1.05 -8.90
C ALA A 138 -25.88 0.40 -9.71
N LEU A 139 -25.54 0.92 -10.90
CA LEU A 139 -24.41 0.44 -11.68
C LEU A 139 -23.09 0.58 -10.92
N ILE A 140 -22.81 1.76 -10.37
CA ILE A 140 -21.59 2.01 -9.61
C ILE A 140 -21.51 1.11 -8.36
N GLY A 141 -22.65 0.88 -7.68
CA GLY A 141 -22.72 -0.05 -6.55
C GLY A 141 -22.45 -1.52 -6.88
N ARG A 142 -22.45 -1.91 -8.17
CA ARG A 142 -22.08 -3.27 -8.60
C ARG A 142 -20.56 -3.46 -8.74
N LEU A 143 -19.79 -2.37 -8.81
CA LEU A 143 -18.34 -2.44 -9.02
C LEU A 143 -17.65 -3.00 -7.77
N ARG A 144 -16.75 -3.96 -7.99
CA ARG A 144 -15.85 -4.48 -6.94
C ARG A 144 -14.73 -3.48 -6.64
N ALA A 145 -14.07 -3.63 -5.49
CA ALA A 145 -13.03 -2.70 -5.03
C ALA A 145 -11.85 -2.54 -6.02
N GLN A 146 -11.51 -3.60 -6.76
CA GLN A 146 -10.46 -3.53 -7.80
C GLN A 146 -10.95 -2.98 -9.13
N GLN A 147 -12.27 -2.83 -9.32
CA GLN A 147 -12.84 -2.33 -10.56
C GLN A 147 -12.88 -0.81 -10.57
N HIS A 148 -12.71 -0.24 -11.76
CA HIS A 148 -12.58 1.20 -11.95
C HIS A 148 -13.49 1.73 -13.05
N VAL A 149 -13.69 3.05 -13.05
CA VAL A 149 -14.43 3.75 -14.10
C VAL A 149 -13.44 4.50 -14.99
N HIS A 150 -13.40 4.18 -16.28
CA HIS A 150 -12.67 4.97 -17.28
C HIS A 150 -13.57 6.11 -17.77
N ILE A 151 -13.00 7.31 -17.86
CA ILE A 151 -13.66 8.49 -18.43
C ILE A 151 -12.83 8.94 -19.63
N TYR A 152 -13.49 9.08 -20.77
CA TYR A 152 -12.89 9.65 -21.97
C TYR A 152 -13.76 10.75 -22.59
N ALA A 153 -13.24 11.98 -22.56
CA ALA A 153 -13.63 13.09 -23.42
C ALA A 153 -12.37 13.80 -23.94
N LYS A 154 -12.48 14.48 -25.08
CA LYS A 154 -11.38 15.32 -25.60
C LYS A 154 -11.14 16.57 -24.74
N GLU A 155 -12.22 17.11 -24.19
CA GLU A 155 -12.24 18.33 -23.38
C GLU A 155 -11.98 18.02 -21.89
N ALA A 156 -10.99 18.70 -21.28
CA ALA A 156 -10.64 18.51 -19.87
C ALA A 156 -11.80 18.89 -18.92
N GLU A 157 -12.54 19.96 -19.25
CA GLU A 157 -13.73 20.38 -18.50
C GLU A 157 -14.84 19.31 -18.54
N THR A 158 -15.03 18.62 -19.68
CA THR A 158 -15.99 17.52 -19.78
C THR A 158 -15.56 16.36 -18.87
N ASN A 159 -14.28 15.98 -18.91
CA ASN A 159 -13.73 14.95 -18.00
C ASN A 159 -13.95 15.33 -16.52
N LEU A 160 -13.69 16.59 -16.14
CA LEU A 160 -13.89 17.11 -14.79
C LEU A 160 -15.35 17.04 -14.32
N ARG A 161 -16.30 17.39 -15.18
CA ARG A 161 -17.74 17.33 -14.85
C ARG A 161 -18.21 15.91 -14.58
N VAL A 162 -17.70 14.92 -15.31
CA VAL A 162 -17.98 13.50 -15.04
C VAL A 162 -17.29 13.06 -13.76
N LEU A 163 -16.00 13.41 -13.57
CA LEU A 163 -15.22 13.03 -12.40
C LEU A 163 -15.87 13.47 -11.10
N ARG A 164 -16.40 14.71 -11.03
CA ARG A 164 -17.13 15.25 -9.88
C ARG A 164 -18.45 14.54 -9.58
N GLN A 165 -19.01 13.81 -10.54
CA GLN A 165 -20.23 13.05 -10.34
C GLN A 165 -19.99 11.67 -9.76
N MET A 166 -18.78 11.13 -9.89
CA MET A 166 -18.41 9.81 -9.37
C MET A 166 -18.26 9.83 -7.84
N PRO A 167 -18.66 8.76 -7.13
CA PRO A 167 -18.42 8.64 -5.69
C PRO A 167 -16.92 8.64 -5.35
N GLU A 168 -16.57 9.23 -4.21
CA GLU A 168 -15.19 9.37 -3.73
C GLU A 168 -14.45 8.04 -3.57
N THR A 169 -15.17 6.96 -3.27
CA THR A 169 -14.59 5.63 -3.02
C THR A 169 -14.22 4.87 -4.29
N ILE A 170 -14.70 5.31 -5.46
CA ILE A 170 -14.51 4.60 -6.72
C ILE A 170 -13.21 5.06 -7.39
N ARG A 171 -12.38 4.10 -7.79
CA ARG A 171 -11.19 4.34 -8.60
C ARG A 171 -11.58 4.84 -9.98
N VAL A 172 -10.95 5.93 -10.44
CA VAL A 172 -11.23 6.52 -11.75
C VAL A 172 -9.97 6.55 -12.60
N VAL A 173 -10.10 6.22 -13.88
CA VAL A 173 -9.04 6.37 -14.88
C VAL A 173 -9.47 7.40 -15.89
N ILE A 174 -8.65 8.41 -16.12
CA ILE A 174 -8.82 9.38 -17.18
C ILE A 174 -8.00 8.93 -18.39
N ASP A 175 -8.68 8.64 -19.49
CA ASP A 175 -8.05 8.20 -20.72
C ASP A 175 -7.33 9.36 -21.44
N HIS A 176 -6.31 8.99 -22.21
CA HIS A 176 -5.56 9.89 -23.11
C HIS A 176 -5.08 11.18 -22.41
N LEU A 177 -4.52 11.00 -21.21
CA LEU A 177 -3.97 12.07 -20.37
C LEU A 177 -4.96 13.17 -19.97
N GLY A 178 -6.27 13.00 -20.23
CA GLY A 178 -7.32 13.92 -19.81
C GLY A 178 -7.55 15.15 -20.70
N SER A 179 -6.76 15.33 -21.75
CA SER A 179 -6.99 16.36 -22.77
C SER A 179 -6.42 15.94 -24.12
N CYS A 180 -7.18 16.23 -25.19
CA CYS A 180 -6.73 16.09 -26.57
C CYS A 180 -6.32 17.44 -27.22
N HIS A 181 -6.21 18.51 -26.42
CA HIS A 181 -6.00 19.89 -26.88
C HIS A 181 -4.62 20.42 -26.51
N ALA A 182 -3.56 19.89 -27.13
CA ALA A 182 -2.19 20.36 -26.89
C ALA A 182 -2.02 21.87 -27.17
N GLU A 183 -2.79 22.43 -28.12
CA GLU A 183 -2.72 23.84 -28.51
C GLU A 183 -3.11 24.82 -27.39
N ARG A 184 -3.84 24.34 -26.36
CA ARG A 184 -4.25 25.14 -25.21
C ARG A 184 -3.24 25.09 -24.06
N GLY A 185 -2.27 24.18 -24.16
CA GLY A 185 -1.21 23.96 -23.18
C GLY A 185 -1.66 23.26 -21.90
N ALA A 186 -0.70 22.69 -21.17
CA ALA A 186 -0.95 22.06 -19.88
C ALA A 186 -1.33 23.07 -18.77
N ASP A 187 -1.20 24.38 -19.04
CA ASP A 187 -1.58 25.45 -18.14
C ASP A 187 -3.04 25.92 -18.30
N GLU A 188 -3.82 25.28 -19.16
CA GLU A 188 -5.23 25.62 -19.32
C GLU A 188 -5.98 25.46 -17.97
N PRO A 189 -6.79 26.46 -17.55
CA PRO A 189 -7.49 26.42 -16.26
C PRO A 189 -8.36 25.18 -16.05
N SER A 190 -9.00 24.67 -17.11
CA SER A 190 -9.87 23.50 -17.07
C SER A 190 -9.08 22.21 -16.78
N TYR A 191 -7.88 22.09 -17.36
CA TYR A 191 -6.97 20.97 -17.14
C TYR A 191 -6.38 21.00 -15.73
N HIS A 192 -5.93 22.17 -15.25
CA HIS A 192 -5.50 22.34 -13.86
C HIS A 192 -6.61 21.96 -12.86
N ALA A 193 -7.85 22.38 -13.12
CA ALA A 193 -8.98 22.03 -12.26
C ALA A 193 -9.27 20.51 -12.26
N LEU A 194 -9.04 19.82 -13.39
CA LEU A 194 -9.10 18.36 -13.46
C LEU A 194 -8.02 17.70 -12.59
N LEU A 195 -6.77 18.19 -12.66
CA LEU A 195 -5.67 17.65 -11.87
C LEU A 195 -5.83 17.90 -10.36
N GLU A 196 -6.30 19.08 -9.97
CA GLU A 196 -6.56 19.39 -8.55
C GLU A 196 -7.71 18.55 -7.98
N GLU A 197 -8.76 18.30 -8.76
CA GLU A 197 -9.81 17.37 -8.37
C GLU A 197 -9.26 15.94 -8.24
N ALA A 198 -8.43 15.49 -9.18
CA ALA A 198 -7.76 14.20 -9.11
C ALA A 198 -6.88 14.05 -7.85
N LYS A 199 -6.11 15.09 -7.52
CA LYS A 199 -5.28 15.15 -6.31
C LYS A 199 -6.11 15.10 -5.03
N ARG A 200 -7.17 15.91 -4.96
CA ARG A 200 -8.10 15.93 -3.82
C ARG A 200 -8.68 14.55 -3.53
N ARG A 201 -9.00 13.80 -4.58
CA ARG A 201 -9.56 12.45 -4.49
C ARG A 201 -8.53 11.37 -4.14
N GLY A 202 -7.29 11.49 -4.62
CA GLY A 202 -6.19 10.55 -4.34
C GLY A 202 -6.31 9.17 -5.02
N ASN A 203 -7.43 8.89 -5.70
CA ASN A 203 -7.75 7.63 -6.39
C ASN A 203 -8.11 7.84 -7.87
N VAL A 204 -7.37 8.72 -8.54
CA VAL A 204 -7.53 9.00 -9.97
C VAL A 204 -6.20 8.75 -10.70
N TRP A 205 -6.25 8.00 -11.79
CA TRP A 205 -5.11 7.65 -12.63
C TRP A 205 -5.28 8.24 -14.04
N PHE A 206 -4.18 8.49 -14.73
CA PHE A 206 -4.14 9.01 -16.09
C PHE A 206 -3.40 8.02 -17.00
N LYS A 207 -3.96 7.82 -18.18
CA LYS A 207 -3.50 6.76 -19.09
C LYS A 207 -3.11 7.32 -20.46
N GLY A 208 -2.04 6.77 -21.02
CA GLY A 208 -1.50 7.10 -22.34
C GLY A 208 -2.37 6.60 -23.51
N PRO A 209 -1.85 6.60 -24.75
CA PRO A 209 -0.42 6.80 -25.13
C PRO A 209 0.06 8.26 -25.23
N GLY A 210 -0.83 9.24 -25.15
CA GLY A 210 -0.48 10.66 -25.29
C GLY A 210 -0.49 11.19 -26.73
N TYR A 211 -0.43 10.33 -27.76
CA TYR A 211 -0.50 10.81 -29.15
C TYR A 211 -1.85 11.44 -29.53
N ARG A 212 -2.91 11.15 -28.76
CA ARG A 212 -4.22 11.81 -28.91
C ARG A 212 -4.22 13.25 -28.41
N THR A 213 -3.27 13.60 -27.53
CA THR A 213 -2.98 14.99 -27.12
C THR A 213 -2.17 15.69 -28.20
N SER A 214 -1.03 15.12 -28.61
CA SER A 214 -0.27 15.55 -29.77
C SER A 214 0.61 14.42 -30.29
N THR A 215 0.80 14.37 -31.61
CA THR A 215 1.76 13.44 -32.24
C THR A 215 3.22 13.87 -32.09
N ASN A 216 3.47 15.05 -31.52
CA ASN A 216 4.79 15.54 -31.18
C ASN A 216 5.06 15.36 -29.67
N ILE A 217 6.17 14.70 -29.33
CA ILE A 217 6.56 14.39 -27.95
C ILE A 217 6.67 15.65 -27.09
N ASP A 218 7.28 16.72 -27.63
CA ASP A 218 7.55 17.95 -26.89
C ASP A 218 6.26 18.66 -26.44
N ASP A 219 5.17 18.49 -27.19
CA ASP A 219 3.86 19.06 -26.84
C ASP A 219 3.18 18.25 -25.72
N VAL A 220 3.50 16.96 -25.57
CA VAL A 220 2.87 16.06 -24.61
C VAL A 220 3.60 16.04 -23.27
N VAL A 221 4.92 16.25 -23.27
CA VAL A 221 5.75 16.27 -22.05
C VAL A 221 5.17 17.19 -20.95
N PRO A 222 4.73 18.45 -21.24
CA PRO A 222 4.15 19.31 -20.21
C PRO A 222 2.91 18.73 -19.52
N PHE A 223 2.06 18.02 -20.26
CA PHE A 223 0.84 17.42 -19.71
C PHE A 223 1.15 16.29 -18.73
N VAL A 224 2.09 15.41 -19.09
CA VAL A 224 2.52 14.31 -18.21
C VAL A 224 3.27 14.85 -16.99
N SER A 225 4.15 15.84 -17.18
CA SER A 225 4.85 16.50 -16.08
C SER A 225 3.90 17.18 -15.10
N ALA A 226 2.84 17.84 -15.59
CA ALA A 226 1.80 18.42 -14.74
C ALA A 226 1.04 17.36 -13.93
N ILE A 227 0.69 16.22 -14.55
CA ILE A 227 0.08 15.09 -13.83
C ILE A 227 1.02 14.62 -12.71
N ILE A 228 2.30 14.38 -13.01
CA ILE A 228 3.28 13.90 -12.03
C ILE A 228 3.44 14.89 -10.87
N ALA A 229 3.55 16.19 -11.17
CA ALA A 229 3.73 17.23 -10.16
C ALA A 229 2.51 17.35 -9.23
N THR A 230 1.30 17.11 -9.74
CA THR A 230 0.06 17.32 -8.99
C THR A 230 -0.45 16.06 -8.29
N VAL A 231 -0.43 14.91 -8.97
CA VAL A 231 -1.00 13.64 -8.47
C VAL A 231 0.03 12.53 -8.22
N GLY A 232 1.27 12.71 -8.67
CA GLY A 232 2.37 11.76 -8.47
C GLY A 232 2.53 10.73 -9.60
N ALA A 233 3.78 10.26 -9.79
CA ALA A 233 4.14 9.34 -10.88
C ALA A 233 3.44 7.98 -10.82
N ASN A 234 3.02 7.51 -9.63
CA ASN A 234 2.28 6.26 -9.47
C ASN A 234 0.85 6.32 -10.02
N ARG A 235 0.39 7.51 -10.46
CA ARG A 235 -0.92 7.73 -11.07
C ARG A 235 -0.86 7.78 -12.61
N VAL A 236 0.27 7.46 -13.22
CA VAL A 236 0.45 7.50 -14.68
C VAL A 236 0.71 6.10 -15.25
N LEU A 237 0.02 5.75 -16.33
CA LEU A 237 0.28 4.56 -17.15
C LEU A 237 0.46 4.95 -18.62
N LEU A 238 1.70 5.10 -19.09
CA LEU A 238 1.97 5.47 -20.50
C LEU A 238 1.97 4.27 -21.46
N SER A 239 2.23 3.05 -20.96
CA SER A 239 2.31 1.86 -21.82
C SER A 239 0.92 1.48 -22.33
N ALA A 240 0.58 1.96 -23.52
CA ALA A 240 -0.69 1.80 -24.19
C ALA A 240 -0.46 1.96 -25.69
N SER A 241 -1.06 1.16 -26.55
CA SER A 241 -0.99 1.39 -28.01
C SER A 241 -2.17 2.22 -28.51
N ASP A 242 -3.32 2.06 -27.87
CA ASP A 242 -4.62 2.52 -28.37
C ASP A 242 -4.88 2.07 -29.83
N ALA A 243 -4.30 0.91 -30.19
CA ALA A 243 -4.52 0.26 -31.48
C ALA A 243 -6.01 -0.14 -31.63
N PRO A 244 -6.57 -0.03 -32.84
CA PRO A 244 -5.90 0.27 -34.11
C PRO A 244 -5.92 1.77 -34.49
N HIS A 245 -5.84 2.68 -33.52
CA HIS A 245 -5.65 4.12 -33.75
C HIS A 245 -6.80 4.78 -34.53
N VAL A 246 -8.04 4.38 -34.23
CA VAL A 246 -9.24 4.94 -34.89
C VAL A 246 -9.34 6.45 -34.63
N GLY A 247 -9.58 7.23 -35.70
CA GLY A 247 -9.79 8.67 -35.64
C GLY A 247 -8.65 9.49 -36.25
N ALA A 248 -8.68 10.80 -35.98
CA ALA A 248 -7.73 11.77 -36.50
C ALA A 248 -7.37 12.81 -35.44
N GLY A 249 -6.17 13.37 -35.55
CA GLY A 249 -5.70 14.47 -34.69
C GLY A 249 -6.37 15.80 -35.01
N SER A 250 -6.03 16.85 -34.25
CA SER A 250 -6.58 18.21 -34.43
C SER A 250 -6.34 18.80 -35.82
N GLN A 251 -5.31 18.34 -36.54
CA GLN A 251 -5.01 18.73 -37.93
C GLN A 251 -5.75 17.89 -38.99
N GLY A 252 -6.65 16.99 -38.59
CA GLY A 252 -7.43 16.15 -39.50
C GLY A 252 -6.69 14.96 -40.12
N HIS A 253 -5.40 14.77 -39.80
CA HIS A 253 -4.64 13.60 -40.21
C HIS A 253 -5.03 12.36 -39.40
N SER A 254 -5.25 11.25 -40.08
CA SER A 254 -5.64 9.99 -39.45
C SER A 254 -4.49 9.43 -38.61
N PHE A 255 -4.78 8.92 -37.41
CA PHE A 255 -3.73 8.31 -36.60
C PHE A 255 -3.18 7.02 -37.22
N THR A 256 -3.97 6.29 -38.01
CA THR A 256 -3.49 5.09 -38.72
C THR A 256 -2.47 5.37 -39.82
N SER A 257 -2.32 6.62 -40.27
CA SER A 257 -1.22 6.99 -41.17
C SER A 257 0.08 7.32 -40.45
N HIS A 258 0.03 7.50 -39.13
CA HIS A 258 1.18 7.85 -38.29
C HIS A 258 1.64 6.70 -37.40
N PHE A 259 0.70 5.83 -37.00
CA PHE A 259 0.96 4.77 -36.04
C PHE A 259 0.42 3.42 -36.52
N ASP A 260 1.22 2.41 -36.27
CA ASP A 260 0.87 1.00 -36.12
C ASP A 260 1.07 0.59 -34.64
N SER A 261 0.70 -0.64 -34.28
CA SER A 261 0.80 -1.13 -32.89
C SER A 261 2.21 -1.00 -32.31
N VAL A 262 3.25 -1.20 -33.14
CA VAL A 262 4.65 -1.18 -32.69
C VAL A 262 5.14 0.26 -32.50
N SER A 263 4.87 1.14 -33.45
CA SER A 263 5.27 2.55 -33.41
C SER A 263 4.49 3.34 -32.36
N ALA A 264 3.24 2.97 -32.05
CA ALA A 264 2.51 3.54 -30.93
C ALA A 264 3.15 3.20 -29.58
N LEU A 265 3.54 1.94 -29.36
CA LEU A 265 4.25 1.55 -28.13
C LEU A 265 5.61 2.24 -28.02
N LYS A 266 6.35 2.34 -29.13
CA LYS A 266 7.62 3.10 -29.18
C LYS A 266 7.42 4.59 -28.93
N PHE A 267 6.30 5.17 -29.35
CA PHE A 267 5.94 6.55 -29.04
C PHE A 267 5.77 6.71 -27.52
N SER A 268 5.07 5.80 -26.85
CA SER A 268 4.95 5.80 -25.39
C SER A 268 6.31 5.67 -24.67
N GLU A 269 7.22 4.81 -25.15
CA GLU A 269 8.58 4.70 -24.61
C GLU A 269 9.40 5.99 -24.81
N THR A 270 9.27 6.60 -25.98
CA THR A 270 9.95 7.87 -26.31
C THR A 270 9.43 9.00 -25.42
N LEU A 271 8.11 9.07 -25.24
CA LEU A 271 7.46 10.03 -24.35
C LEU A 271 7.92 9.83 -22.90
N ALA A 272 7.92 8.58 -22.41
CA ALA A 272 8.39 8.26 -21.08
C ALA A 272 9.87 8.66 -20.89
N SER A 273 10.71 8.48 -21.91
CA SER A 273 12.12 8.90 -21.89
C SER A 273 12.27 10.43 -21.81
N ALA A 274 11.48 11.17 -22.59
CA ALA A 274 11.49 12.63 -22.57
C ALA A 274 10.99 13.20 -21.23
N VAL A 275 9.89 12.63 -20.69
CA VAL A 275 9.37 13.01 -19.36
C VAL A 275 10.34 12.63 -18.25
N SER A 276 11.01 11.47 -18.35
CA SER A 276 12.04 11.04 -17.40
C SER A 276 13.16 12.07 -17.32
N ALA A 277 13.64 12.58 -18.46
CA ALA A 277 14.65 13.63 -18.51
C ALA A 277 14.17 14.98 -17.91
N ALA A 278 12.86 15.25 -17.91
CA ALA A 278 12.28 16.47 -17.37
C ALA A 278 11.91 16.39 -15.88
N THR A 279 11.79 15.18 -15.31
CA THR A 279 11.21 14.96 -13.97
C THR A 279 12.03 14.07 -13.06
N ASP A 280 13.13 13.50 -13.54
CA ASP A 280 13.96 12.48 -12.87
C ASP A 280 13.19 11.19 -12.47
N ILE A 281 11.96 11.01 -12.95
CA ILE A 281 11.21 9.77 -12.74
C ILE A 281 11.72 8.69 -13.69
N PRO A 282 12.07 7.48 -13.23
CA PRO A 282 12.53 6.42 -14.12
C PRO A 282 11.50 6.03 -15.18
N VAL A 283 11.95 5.82 -16.43
CA VAL A 283 11.12 5.42 -17.58
C VAL A 283 10.18 4.25 -17.25
N PHE A 284 10.68 3.21 -16.57
CA PHE A 284 9.87 2.04 -16.23
C PHE A 284 8.69 2.38 -15.29
N ARG A 285 8.83 3.38 -14.43
CA ARG A 285 7.74 3.84 -13.54
C ARG A 285 6.66 4.54 -14.35
N LEU A 286 7.03 5.40 -15.30
CA LEU A 286 6.07 6.09 -16.17
C LEU A 286 5.30 5.13 -17.07
N LEU A 287 5.97 4.06 -17.52
CA LEU A 287 5.35 3.04 -18.36
C LEU A 287 4.41 2.13 -17.57
N ASN A 288 4.74 1.78 -16.31
CA ASN A 288 4.11 0.63 -15.64
C ASN A 288 3.66 0.85 -14.18
N ALA A 289 4.03 1.93 -13.48
CA ALA A 289 3.79 2.04 -12.03
C ALA A 289 2.31 1.94 -11.64
N ALA A 290 1.42 2.50 -12.46
CA ALA A 290 -0.01 2.41 -12.26
C ALA A 290 -0.63 1.05 -12.63
N ALA A 291 0.10 0.15 -13.31
CA ALA A 291 -0.45 -1.10 -13.80
C ALA A 291 -0.90 -2.03 -12.66
N ASN A 292 -0.14 -2.10 -11.57
CA ASN A 292 -0.48 -2.95 -10.42
C ASN A 292 -1.72 -2.44 -9.68
N ASP A 293 -1.87 -1.11 -9.56
CA ASP A 293 -3.05 -0.49 -8.96
C ASP A 293 -4.32 -0.71 -9.80
N LEU A 294 -4.18 -0.61 -11.13
CA LEU A 294 -5.30 -0.70 -12.06
C LEU A 294 -5.66 -2.15 -12.41
N PHE A 295 -4.68 -3.03 -12.46
CA PHE A 295 -4.81 -4.40 -12.95
C PHE A 295 -4.01 -5.40 -12.09
N PRO A 296 -4.29 -5.50 -10.77
CA PRO A 296 -3.58 -6.42 -9.88
C PRO A 296 -3.59 -7.84 -10.46
N CYS A 297 -2.43 -8.51 -10.50
CA CYS A 297 -2.29 -9.88 -11.04
C CYS A 297 -3.15 -10.86 -10.22
N PRO A 298 -3.69 -11.97 -10.75
CA PRO A 298 -4.43 -12.94 -9.93
C PRO A 298 -3.52 -13.72 -8.98
N GLU A 299 -2.20 -13.77 -9.27
CA GLU A 299 -1.19 -14.35 -8.38
C GLU A 299 -0.62 -13.32 -7.38
N GLU A 300 -0.77 -12.01 -7.67
CA GLU A 300 -0.50 -10.90 -6.73
C GLU A 300 -1.78 -10.39 -6.06
N SER A 301 -2.94 -10.85 -6.51
CA SER A 301 -4.05 -11.10 -5.63
C SER A 301 -3.64 -12.37 -4.90
N GLU A 302 -2.81 -12.19 -3.87
CA GLU A 302 -3.24 -12.71 -2.57
C GLU A 302 -4.75 -12.59 -2.61
N THR A 303 -5.45 -13.73 -2.62
CA THR A 303 -6.90 -13.76 -2.42
C THR A 303 -7.15 -12.61 -1.47
N MET A 304 -7.87 -11.56 -1.89
CA MET A 304 -8.25 -10.50 -0.96
C MET A 304 -9.14 -11.24 0.00
N THR A 305 -8.48 -11.82 0.98
CA THR A 305 -9.06 -12.70 1.95
C THR A 305 -9.72 -11.65 2.78
N ASP A 306 -11.04 -11.57 2.70
CA ASP A 306 -11.76 -10.53 3.42
C ASP A 306 -11.25 -10.54 4.87
N ILE A 307 -10.44 -9.54 5.21
CA ILE A 307 -9.80 -9.48 6.52
C ILE A 307 -10.85 -8.88 7.43
N ILE A 308 -11.42 -9.75 8.26
CA ILE A 308 -12.32 -9.38 9.32
C ILE A 308 -11.46 -8.78 10.42
N VAL A 309 -11.81 -7.55 10.81
CA VAL A 309 -11.19 -6.86 11.94
C VAL A 309 -12.21 -6.81 13.08
N GLU A 310 -11.90 -7.48 14.18
CA GLU A 310 -12.74 -7.55 15.36
C GLU A 310 -12.11 -6.77 16.50
N ASN A 311 -12.86 -5.84 17.10
CA ASN A 311 -12.42 -5.18 18.32
C ASN A 311 -12.69 -6.09 19.51
N ILE A 312 -11.69 -6.27 20.36
CA ILE A 312 -11.72 -7.14 21.53
C ILE A 312 -11.36 -6.35 22.79
N THR A 313 -11.64 -6.96 23.93
CA THR A 313 -11.04 -6.56 25.20
C THR A 313 -10.40 -7.77 25.86
N PHE A 314 -9.30 -7.57 26.57
CA PHE A 314 -8.61 -8.64 27.28
C PHE A 314 -8.13 -8.18 28.67
N PRO A 315 -8.25 -9.04 29.69
CA PRO A 315 -7.86 -8.69 31.06
C PRO A 315 -6.35 -8.78 31.24
N VAL A 316 -5.75 -7.71 31.76
CA VAL A 316 -4.33 -7.65 32.13
C VAL A 316 -4.21 -7.58 33.64
N ALA A 317 -3.52 -8.56 34.23
CA ALA A 317 -3.21 -8.58 35.65
C ALA A 317 -1.88 -7.86 35.90
N TYR A 318 -1.97 -6.61 36.37
CA TYR A 318 -0.85 -5.86 36.93
C TYR A 318 -0.62 -6.26 38.40
N ASN A 319 0.47 -5.78 39.00
CA ASN A 319 0.81 -6.11 40.39
C ASN A 319 -0.25 -5.67 41.41
N ASP A 320 -1.02 -4.63 41.09
CA ASP A 320 -1.98 -3.97 41.99
C ASP A 320 -3.46 -4.13 41.56
N ALA A 321 -3.72 -4.47 40.29
CA ALA A 321 -5.08 -4.54 39.76
C ALA A 321 -5.17 -5.42 38.51
N THR A 322 -6.38 -5.89 38.19
CA THR A 322 -6.68 -6.44 36.85
C THR A 322 -7.53 -5.42 36.09
N ILE A 323 -7.06 -5.01 34.90
CA ILE A 323 -7.72 -4.00 34.07
C ILE A 323 -7.86 -4.53 32.65
N ASN A 324 -8.98 -4.25 31.99
CA ASN A 324 -9.17 -4.63 30.59
C ASN A 324 -8.51 -3.62 29.66
N LEU A 325 -7.71 -4.11 28.71
CA LEU A 325 -7.23 -3.32 27.59
C LEU A 325 -8.05 -3.61 26.33
N ALA A 326 -8.24 -2.58 25.50
CA ALA A 326 -8.75 -2.73 24.15
C ALA A 326 -7.66 -3.32 23.24
N GLY A 327 -8.07 -4.20 22.33
CA GLY A 327 -7.23 -4.74 21.27
C GLY A 327 -8.04 -5.00 20.01
N SER A 328 -7.37 -5.48 18.97
CA SER A 328 -7.98 -5.84 17.71
C SER A 328 -7.45 -7.19 17.23
N VAL A 329 -8.34 -7.99 16.63
CA VAL A 329 -8.01 -9.23 15.93
C VAL A 329 -8.19 -8.99 14.44
N PHE A 330 -7.15 -9.29 13.68
CA PHE A 330 -7.16 -9.35 12.22
C PHE A 330 -7.18 -10.82 11.83
N GLN A 331 -8.19 -11.23 11.08
CA GLN A 331 -8.26 -12.60 10.59
C GLN A 331 -8.89 -12.66 9.19
N PRO A 332 -8.41 -13.57 8.34
CA PRO A 332 -9.10 -13.86 7.09
C PRO A 332 -10.50 -14.45 7.35
N ALA A 333 -11.42 -14.27 6.41
CA ALA A 333 -12.74 -14.91 6.45
C ALA A 333 -12.67 -16.45 6.56
N SER A 334 -11.59 -17.06 6.06
CA SER A 334 -11.29 -18.49 6.21
C SER A 334 -9.87 -18.68 6.75
N PRO A 335 -9.67 -18.64 8.08
CA PRO A 335 -8.34 -18.77 8.68
C PRO A 335 -7.79 -20.18 8.57
N ASP A 336 -6.49 -20.27 8.28
CA ASP A 336 -5.75 -21.52 8.35
C ASP A 336 -5.56 -21.90 9.82
N ARG A 337 -6.39 -22.83 10.30
CA ARG A 337 -6.39 -23.27 11.69
C ARG A 337 -5.16 -24.11 12.04
N SER A 338 -4.38 -24.56 11.05
CA SER A 338 -3.12 -25.26 11.28
C SER A 338 -1.99 -24.32 11.69
N LEU A 339 -2.09 -23.03 11.33
CA LEU A 339 -1.11 -22.02 11.73
C LEU A 339 -1.34 -21.54 13.17
N PRO A 340 -0.25 -21.30 13.93
CA PRO A 340 -0.36 -20.67 15.24
C PRO A 340 -0.92 -19.26 15.10
N PRO A 341 -1.72 -18.75 16.06
CA PRO A 341 -2.09 -17.36 16.08
C PRO A 341 -0.85 -16.47 16.29
N VAL A 342 -0.95 -15.19 15.97
CA VAL A 342 0.12 -14.22 16.17
C VAL A 342 -0.33 -13.17 17.17
N VAL A 343 0.51 -12.85 18.14
CA VAL A 343 0.42 -11.61 18.93
C VAL A 343 1.47 -10.65 18.38
N PHE A 344 1.01 -9.51 17.87
CA PHE A 344 1.90 -8.44 17.43
C PHE A 344 2.03 -7.37 18.50
N ASN A 345 3.27 -7.07 18.92
CA ASN A 345 3.58 -6.07 19.93
C ASN A 345 4.63 -5.05 19.44
N SER A 346 4.20 -3.82 19.25
CA SER A 346 5.03 -2.69 18.83
C SER A 346 5.46 -1.77 19.99
N GLY A 347 5.01 -2.04 21.22
CA GLY A 347 5.21 -1.14 22.36
C GLY A 347 4.45 0.19 22.19
N PHE A 348 4.85 1.21 22.96
CA PHE A 348 4.11 2.47 23.01
C PHE A 348 4.29 3.37 21.77
N THR A 349 5.37 3.20 21.00
CA THR A 349 5.70 4.07 19.87
C THR A 349 4.99 3.70 18.58
N GLY A 350 4.17 2.64 18.57
CA GLY A 350 3.71 2.02 17.33
C GLY A 350 2.31 1.43 17.37
N GLY A 351 1.31 2.18 17.83
CA GLY A 351 -0.05 1.68 18.10
C GLY A 351 -0.77 0.90 16.98
N VAL A 352 -1.96 0.39 17.30
CA VAL A 352 -2.79 -0.43 16.41
C VAL A 352 -3.12 0.29 15.11
N SER A 353 -3.35 1.60 15.15
CA SER A 353 -3.59 2.44 13.96
C SER A 353 -2.35 2.63 13.08
N MET A 354 -1.21 2.03 13.43
CA MET A 354 0.04 2.14 12.69
C MET A 354 0.59 0.75 12.39
N TYR A 355 1.59 0.27 13.14
CA TYR A 355 2.20 -1.03 12.89
C TYR A 355 1.24 -2.18 13.16
N GLY A 356 0.36 -2.07 14.16
CA GLY A 356 -0.58 -3.15 14.48
C GLY A 356 -1.49 -3.52 13.31
N GLN A 357 -2.08 -2.54 12.62
CA GLN A 357 -2.89 -2.81 11.44
C GLN A 357 -2.08 -3.23 10.21
N LEU A 358 -0.86 -2.70 10.03
CA LEU A 358 0.00 -3.05 8.90
C LEU A 358 0.43 -4.52 8.97
N PHE A 359 1.04 -4.93 10.08
CA PHE A 359 1.46 -6.31 10.29
C PHE A 359 0.26 -7.23 10.49
N GLY A 360 -0.79 -6.77 11.17
CA GLY A 360 -2.03 -7.50 11.39
C GLY A 360 -2.69 -7.93 10.08
N ARG A 361 -2.86 -7.01 9.13
CA ARG A 361 -3.43 -7.30 7.81
C ARG A 361 -2.51 -8.19 6.98
N ALA A 362 -1.22 -7.84 6.87
CA ALA A 362 -0.27 -8.55 6.01
C ALA A 362 -0.04 -10.02 6.42
N LEU A 363 -0.10 -10.31 7.73
CA LEU A 363 -0.08 -11.69 8.22
C LEU A 363 -1.46 -12.34 8.10
N ALA A 364 -2.56 -11.63 8.36
CA ALA A 364 -3.89 -12.22 8.17
C ALA A 364 -4.16 -12.62 6.70
N GLU A 365 -3.64 -11.88 5.73
CA GLU A 365 -3.64 -12.21 4.30
C GLU A 365 -2.93 -13.55 4.00
N ARG A 366 -1.98 -13.96 4.85
CA ARG A 366 -1.28 -15.25 4.78
C ARG A 366 -1.96 -16.37 5.57
N GLY A 367 -3.17 -16.16 6.07
CA GLY A 367 -3.98 -17.16 6.77
C GLY A 367 -3.93 -17.09 8.30
N TYR A 368 -3.12 -16.20 8.87
CA TYR A 368 -2.95 -16.09 10.33
C TYR A 368 -4.14 -15.41 11.01
N ARG A 369 -4.31 -15.70 12.30
CA ARG A 369 -5.18 -14.93 13.21
C ARG A 369 -4.28 -14.06 14.07
N VAL A 370 -4.35 -12.75 13.92
CA VAL A 370 -3.38 -11.81 14.50
C VAL A 370 -4.06 -10.91 15.52
N MET A 371 -3.67 -11.01 16.79
CA MET A 371 -4.04 -10.09 17.85
C MET A 371 -3.01 -8.97 17.95
N THR A 372 -3.47 -7.73 18.01
CA THR A 372 -2.65 -6.54 18.33
C THR A 372 -3.41 -5.68 19.33
N TYR A 373 -2.71 -4.80 20.05
CA TYR A 373 -3.32 -3.93 21.04
C TYR A 373 -2.50 -2.66 21.24
N ASP A 374 -3.14 -1.63 21.78
CA ASP A 374 -2.44 -0.44 22.26
C ASP A 374 -2.05 -0.65 23.73
N VAL A 375 -0.83 -0.29 24.11
CA VAL A 375 -0.39 -0.43 25.50
C VAL A 375 -1.11 0.56 26.43
N ALA A 376 -1.16 0.28 27.73
CA ALA A 376 -1.86 1.16 28.66
C ALA A 376 -1.28 2.57 28.70
N GLY A 377 -2.14 3.58 28.59
CA GLY A 377 -1.74 4.99 28.58
C GLY A 377 -1.53 5.59 27.19
N PHE A 378 -1.81 4.81 26.13
CA PHE A 378 -1.63 5.24 24.73
C PHE A 378 -2.84 4.92 23.85
N PHE A 379 -3.05 5.73 22.81
CA PHE A 379 -4.05 5.52 21.75
C PHE A 379 -5.44 5.12 22.29
N THR A 380 -6.00 3.97 21.90
CA THR A 380 -7.33 3.54 22.37
C THR A 380 -7.38 3.24 23.87
N ASN A 381 -6.22 2.99 24.49
CA ASN A 381 -6.06 2.71 25.92
C ASN A 381 -5.47 3.91 26.70
N ARG A 382 -5.53 5.13 26.15
CA ARG A 382 -4.93 6.34 26.74
C ARG A 382 -5.40 6.66 28.17
N ASP A 383 -6.64 6.35 28.48
CA ASP A 383 -7.29 6.70 29.76
C ASP A 383 -7.34 5.51 30.75
N VAL A 384 -6.76 4.36 30.39
CA VAL A 384 -6.97 3.10 31.14
C VAL A 384 -6.04 2.97 32.36
N ARG A 385 -4.77 3.38 32.23
CA ARG A 385 -3.75 3.37 33.28
C ARG A 385 -2.57 4.23 32.84
N ASN A 386 -1.65 4.53 33.77
CA ASN A 386 -0.37 5.20 33.52
C ASN A 386 -0.47 6.67 33.13
N THR A 387 -1.67 7.21 32.94
CA THR A 387 -1.88 8.60 32.55
C THR A 387 -2.42 9.43 33.72
N ALA A 388 -1.89 10.65 33.90
CA ALA A 388 -2.38 11.62 34.87
C ALA A 388 -2.43 13.03 34.28
N LYS A 389 -3.31 13.89 34.82
CA LYS A 389 -3.32 15.32 34.53
C LYS A 389 -2.47 16.06 35.56
N LYS A 390 -1.50 16.85 35.09
CA LYS A 390 -0.65 17.70 35.92
C LYS A 390 -0.51 19.06 35.25
N ASP A 391 -0.78 20.14 35.98
CA ASP A 391 -0.66 21.51 35.48
C ASP A 391 -1.35 21.77 34.12
N GLY A 392 -2.48 21.10 33.88
CA GLY A 392 -3.25 21.19 32.63
C GLY A 392 -2.75 20.32 31.48
N ILE A 393 -1.63 19.61 31.63
CA ILE A 393 -1.08 18.68 30.63
C ILE A 393 -1.29 17.22 31.01
N THR A 394 -1.41 16.36 30.01
CA THR A 394 -1.42 14.89 30.17
C THR A 394 0.01 14.39 30.26
N VAL A 395 0.33 13.66 31.33
CA VAL A 395 1.64 13.03 31.54
C VAL A 395 1.45 11.52 31.68
N THR A 396 2.17 10.75 30.87
CA THR A 396 2.06 9.29 30.81
C THR A 396 3.30 8.60 31.39
N ASN A 397 3.12 7.54 32.18
CA ASN A 397 4.19 6.71 32.68
C ASN A 397 4.44 5.52 31.75
N VAL A 398 5.54 5.53 30.99
CA VAL A 398 5.94 4.43 30.11
C VAL A 398 6.59 3.31 30.92
N SER A 399 5.77 2.38 31.44
CA SER A 399 6.24 1.24 32.24
C SER A 399 6.48 0.00 31.37
N LEU A 400 7.74 -0.38 31.18
CA LEU A 400 8.08 -1.63 30.46
C LEU A 400 7.72 -2.89 31.25
N VAL A 401 7.59 -2.78 32.58
CA VAL A 401 7.09 -3.85 33.44
C VAL A 401 5.60 -4.08 33.20
N ASP A 402 4.81 -3.00 33.13
CA ASP A 402 3.38 -3.08 32.80
C ASP A 402 3.20 -3.66 31.40
N GLN A 403 3.94 -3.15 30.40
CA GLN A 403 3.90 -3.70 29.05
C GLN A 403 4.30 -5.18 28.99
N THR A 404 5.19 -5.65 29.87
CA THR A 404 5.53 -7.08 29.97
C THR A 404 4.32 -7.89 30.42
N ALA A 405 3.58 -7.40 31.41
CA ALA A 405 2.33 -8.02 31.87
C ALA A 405 1.26 -8.01 30.76
N GLU A 406 1.20 -6.95 29.95
CA GLU A 406 0.29 -6.83 28.81
C GLU A 406 0.61 -7.88 27.72
N VAL A 407 1.89 -8.09 27.37
CA VAL A 407 2.28 -9.14 26.41
C VAL A 407 1.89 -10.52 26.94
N LEU A 408 2.16 -10.80 28.21
CA LEU A 408 1.78 -12.08 28.84
C LEU A 408 0.26 -12.29 28.83
N ALA A 409 -0.51 -11.23 29.05
CA ALA A 409 -1.97 -11.26 28.99
C ALA A 409 -2.48 -11.47 27.56
N ALA A 410 -1.88 -10.81 26.57
CA ALA A 410 -2.20 -10.99 25.15
C ALA A 410 -1.88 -12.42 24.68
N VAL A 411 -0.73 -12.98 25.09
CA VAL A 411 -0.36 -14.37 24.83
C VAL A 411 -1.39 -15.34 25.40
N ARG A 412 -1.79 -15.12 26.67
CA ARG A 412 -2.81 -15.93 27.34
C ARG A 412 -4.15 -15.84 26.63
N TRP A 413 -4.60 -14.63 26.31
CA TRP A 413 -5.87 -14.40 25.62
C TRP A 413 -5.88 -15.07 24.25
N ALA A 414 -4.81 -14.93 23.46
CA ALA A 414 -4.70 -15.55 22.15
C ALA A 414 -4.72 -17.08 22.27
N ARG A 415 -4.01 -17.65 23.25
CA ARG A 415 -4.04 -19.09 23.53
C ARG A 415 -5.45 -19.58 23.87
N GLU A 416 -6.15 -18.88 24.76
CA GLU A 416 -7.48 -19.27 25.23
C GLU A 416 -8.56 -19.13 24.13
N ASN A 417 -8.47 -18.09 23.28
CA ASN A 417 -9.48 -17.82 22.25
C ASN A 417 -9.19 -18.53 20.91
N PHE A 418 -7.93 -18.80 20.60
CA PHE A 418 -7.54 -19.45 19.34
C PHE A 418 -7.09 -20.91 19.49
N GLY A 419 -6.96 -21.39 20.72
CA GLY A 419 -6.74 -22.80 21.06
C GLY A 419 -5.28 -23.29 20.92
N SER A 420 -4.31 -22.40 20.71
CA SER A 420 -2.89 -22.76 20.57
C SER A 420 -1.98 -21.61 21.01
N MET A 421 -0.76 -21.92 21.44
CA MET A 421 0.21 -20.90 21.82
C MET A 421 0.57 -20.03 20.62
N PRO A 422 0.58 -18.70 20.78
CA PRO A 422 0.85 -17.80 19.68
C PRO A 422 2.33 -17.72 19.33
N VAL A 423 2.61 -17.29 18.12
CA VAL A 423 3.86 -16.59 17.78
C VAL A 423 3.80 -15.19 18.37
N VAL A 424 4.90 -14.69 18.90
CA VAL A 424 5.01 -13.27 19.28
C VAL A 424 5.92 -12.58 18.27
N ALA A 425 5.34 -11.71 17.45
CA ALA A 425 6.07 -10.82 16.56
C ALA A 425 6.13 -9.43 17.18
N SER A 426 7.28 -8.79 17.16
CA SER A 426 7.45 -7.55 17.92
C SER A 426 8.41 -6.57 17.25
N TRP A 427 8.22 -5.29 17.52
CA TRP A 427 8.96 -4.21 16.88
C TRP A 427 9.71 -3.34 17.88
N ALA A 428 10.99 -3.06 17.61
CA ALA A 428 11.83 -2.15 18.38
C ALA A 428 11.73 -2.39 19.90
N MET A 429 11.25 -1.41 20.67
CA MET A 429 11.03 -1.55 22.11
C MET A 429 10.02 -2.65 22.48
N GLY A 430 9.01 -2.88 21.64
CA GLY A 430 8.11 -4.01 21.79
C GLY A 430 8.86 -5.34 21.82
N SER A 431 9.99 -5.44 21.10
CA SER A 431 10.87 -6.63 21.15
C SER A 431 11.60 -6.78 22.48
N VAL A 432 11.97 -5.69 23.15
CA VAL A 432 12.58 -5.72 24.48
C VAL A 432 11.58 -6.22 25.52
N VAL A 433 10.36 -5.69 25.48
CA VAL A 433 9.26 -6.13 26.36
C VAL A 433 8.87 -7.58 26.07
N SER A 434 8.80 -7.97 24.80
CA SER A 434 8.47 -9.34 24.42
C SER A 434 9.54 -10.33 24.89
N LEU A 435 10.83 -9.95 24.87
CA LEU A 435 11.88 -10.77 25.46
C LEU A 435 11.68 -10.96 26.97
N ALA A 436 11.29 -9.90 27.69
CA ALA A 436 10.98 -9.99 29.12
C ALA A 436 9.81 -10.97 29.39
N ALA A 437 8.78 -10.95 28.55
CA ALA A 437 7.66 -11.89 28.63
C ALA A 437 8.11 -13.34 28.33
N VAL A 438 8.94 -13.55 27.31
CA VAL A 438 9.52 -14.87 26.98
C VAL A 438 10.36 -15.43 28.13
N VAL A 439 11.18 -14.57 28.74
CA VAL A 439 11.98 -14.91 29.93
C VAL A 439 11.06 -15.35 31.09
N GLU A 440 9.97 -14.62 31.33
CA GLU A 440 9.02 -14.94 32.39
C GLU A 440 8.31 -16.27 32.14
N LEU A 441 7.88 -16.54 30.91
CA LEU A 441 7.30 -17.84 30.53
C LEU A 441 8.31 -18.99 30.70
N ALA A 442 9.58 -18.77 30.31
CA ALA A 442 10.64 -19.75 30.47
C ALA A 442 10.91 -20.07 31.96
N LYS A 443 10.94 -19.04 32.83
CA LYS A 443 11.09 -19.21 34.28
C LYS A 443 9.96 -20.00 34.92
N GLN A 444 8.74 -19.85 34.41
CA GLN A 444 7.58 -20.59 34.90
C GLN A 444 7.62 -22.08 34.53
N GLY A 445 8.36 -22.45 33.48
CA GLY A 445 8.62 -23.85 33.10
C GLY A 445 7.39 -24.65 32.67
N LYS A 446 6.29 -23.97 32.32
CA LYS A 446 5.01 -24.60 31.97
C LYS A 446 4.87 -24.77 30.46
N GLU A 447 4.61 -23.67 29.78
CA GLU A 447 4.27 -23.61 28.37
C GLU A 447 4.91 -22.34 27.80
N GLN A 448 5.32 -22.41 26.55
CA GLN A 448 6.07 -21.36 25.87
C GLN A 448 5.36 -20.93 24.59
N ILE A 449 5.59 -19.70 24.14
CA ILE A 449 5.11 -19.23 22.84
C ILE A 449 5.66 -20.12 21.72
N ALA A 450 4.94 -20.21 20.60
CA ALA A 450 5.29 -21.13 19.52
C ALA A 450 6.58 -20.70 18.81
N PHE A 451 6.75 -19.39 18.62
CA PHE A 451 7.88 -18.80 17.90
C PHE A 451 8.03 -17.33 18.31
N TRP A 452 9.24 -16.79 18.25
CA TRP A 452 9.50 -15.38 18.55
C TRP A 452 10.14 -14.64 17.38
N VAL A 453 9.61 -13.48 17.01
CA VAL A 453 10.10 -12.65 15.89
C VAL A 453 10.39 -11.23 16.38
N PRO A 454 11.55 -10.97 17.01
CA PRO A 454 11.96 -9.61 17.32
C PRO A 454 12.51 -8.91 16.07
N MET A 455 11.92 -7.77 15.74
CA MET A 455 12.37 -6.89 14.68
C MET A 455 13.01 -5.64 15.29
N ASN A 456 14.15 -5.22 14.73
CA ASN A 456 14.85 -3.99 15.10
C ASN A 456 15.13 -3.89 16.62
N TYR A 457 15.48 -5.02 17.24
CA TYR A 457 15.74 -5.09 18.69
C TYR A 457 16.86 -4.13 19.10
N THR A 458 16.65 -3.41 20.21
CA THR A 458 17.64 -2.48 20.79
C THR A 458 17.72 -2.66 22.30
N SER A 459 18.91 -2.56 22.88
CA SER A 459 19.08 -2.38 24.32
C SER A 459 18.78 -0.93 24.68
N ILE A 460 17.97 -0.77 25.71
CA ILE A 460 17.61 0.53 26.24
C ILE A 460 18.83 1.39 26.60
N ALA A 461 19.89 0.76 27.13
CA ALA A 461 21.11 1.44 27.51
C ALA A 461 21.93 1.93 26.30
N ALA A 462 21.97 1.13 25.22
CA ALA A 462 22.66 1.45 23.98
C ALA A 462 21.95 2.59 23.24
N LEU A 463 20.62 2.59 23.25
CA LEU A 463 19.83 3.67 22.65
C LEU A 463 20.16 5.04 23.29
N GLN A 464 20.53 5.09 24.57
CA GLN A 464 20.95 6.35 25.21
C GLN A 464 22.27 6.91 24.66
N ASP A 465 23.08 6.11 23.96
CA ASP A 465 24.34 6.55 23.36
C ASP A 465 24.13 7.49 22.16
N LEU A 466 22.89 7.62 21.67
CA LEU A 466 22.52 8.64 20.67
C LEU A 466 22.58 10.07 21.21
N ARG A 467 22.60 10.26 22.54
CA ARG A 467 22.66 11.59 23.14
C ARG A 467 24.06 12.18 23.04
N ALA A 468 24.13 13.45 22.67
CA ALA A 468 25.36 14.23 22.75
C ALA A 468 25.94 14.30 24.18
N ASP A 469 25.09 14.40 25.21
CA ASP A 469 25.49 14.37 26.63
C ASP A 469 24.65 13.36 27.43
N LYS A 470 24.91 12.07 27.20
CA LYS A 470 24.25 10.96 27.92
C LYS A 470 24.38 11.09 29.43
N SER A 471 25.58 11.36 29.94
CA SER A 471 25.87 11.40 31.38
C SER A 471 25.18 12.59 32.07
N GLY A 472 25.19 13.77 31.44
CA GLY A 472 24.53 14.96 31.96
C GLY A 472 23.01 14.83 31.93
N ALA A 473 22.44 14.30 30.84
CA ALA A 473 21.01 14.03 30.72
C ALA A 473 20.54 13.02 31.78
N ASP A 474 21.25 11.90 31.93
CA ASP A 474 20.94 10.89 32.95
C ASP A 474 20.97 11.46 34.38
N ALA A 475 22.04 12.19 34.71
CA ALA A 475 22.16 12.82 36.02
C ALA A 475 21.08 13.89 36.26
N ALA A 476 20.67 14.63 35.22
CA ALA A 476 19.61 15.63 35.32
C ALA A 476 18.24 14.98 35.54
N ILE A 477 17.87 13.99 34.75
CA ILE A 477 16.57 13.32 34.86
C ILE A 477 16.47 12.56 36.20
N LYS A 478 17.55 11.94 36.69
CA LYS A 478 17.58 11.27 38.00
C LYS A 478 17.32 12.21 39.18
N ARG A 479 17.64 13.50 39.07
CA ARG A 479 17.36 14.52 40.10
C ARG A 479 15.91 15.01 40.10
N LEU A 480 15.16 14.81 39.02
CA LEU A 480 13.75 15.20 38.95
C LEU A 480 12.91 14.32 39.89
N ALA A 481 11.79 14.86 40.38
CA ALA A 481 10.76 14.05 41.04
C ALA A 481 10.21 13.02 40.04
N ASP A 482 9.76 11.86 40.52
CA ASP A 482 9.26 10.77 39.67
C ASP A 482 8.09 11.19 38.77
N ASP A 483 7.24 12.08 39.26
CA ASP A 483 6.07 12.61 38.58
C ASP A 483 6.37 13.89 37.75
N ALA A 484 7.64 14.29 37.61
CA ALA A 484 8.02 15.41 36.78
C ALA A 484 7.75 15.09 35.30
N ALA A 485 7.15 16.04 34.57
CA ALA A 485 6.93 15.90 33.14
C ALA A 485 8.25 16.17 32.38
N ILE A 486 8.62 15.25 31.50
CA ILE A 486 9.73 15.40 30.55
C ILE A 486 9.20 15.18 29.12
N PRO A 487 9.89 15.71 28.11
CA PRO A 487 9.54 15.44 26.71
C PRO A 487 9.55 13.94 26.40
N PRO A 488 8.69 13.44 25.50
CA PRO A 488 8.71 12.03 25.12
C PRO A 488 9.97 11.66 24.32
N PHE A 489 10.48 12.59 23.51
CA PHE A 489 11.66 12.40 22.68
C PHE A 489 12.70 13.48 22.94
N ASP A 490 13.97 13.11 22.78
CA ASP A 490 15.09 14.05 22.66
C ASP A 490 15.45 14.20 21.19
N THR A 491 15.23 15.42 20.67
CA THR A 491 15.45 15.80 19.26
C THR A 491 16.71 16.65 19.09
N GLY A 492 17.59 16.68 20.10
CA GLY A 492 18.83 17.45 20.08
C GLY A 492 18.65 18.95 20.33
N THR A 493 17.43 19.42 20.64
CA THR A 493 17.17 20.83 20.97
C THR A 493 17.20 21.08 22.48
N GLU A 494 17.51 22.30 22.91
CA GLU A 494 17.50 22.68 24.34
C GLU A 494 16.16 22.40 25.04
N ALA A 495 15.04 22.50 24.30
CA ALA A 495 13.70 22.21 24.81
C ALA A 495 13.44 20.69 25.01
N THR A 496 14.15 19.83 24.27
CA THR A 496 13.91 18.39 24.24
C THR A 496 15.06 17.56 24.79
N LYS A 497 16.20 18.15 25.15
CA LYS A 497 17.43 17.46 25.59
C LYS A 497 17.29 16.53 26.82
N LEU A 498 16.18 16.62 27.55
CA LEU A 498 15.84 15.72 28.67
C LEU A 498 14.76 14.71 28.30
N GLY A 499 14.43 14.58 27.02
CA GLY A 499 13.35 13.74 26.55
C GLY A 499 13.64 12.28 26.81
N TYR A 500 12.61 11.47 26.99
CA TYR A 500 12.74 10.05 27.38
C TYR A 500 13.49 9.21 26.33
N TYR A 501 13.20 9.42 25.05
CA TYR A 501 13.72 8.61 23.95
C TYR A 501 14.53 9.46 22.96
N PRO A 502 15.86 9.27 22.84
CA PRO A 502 16.65 10.01 21.86
C PRO A 502 16.38 9.54 20.44
N LEU A 503 16.31 10.47 19.49
CA LEU A 503 16.15 10.20 18.06
C LEU A 503 17.43 10.58 17.30
N ASP A 504 17.76 9.80 16.27
CA ASP A 504 18.70 10.22 15.24
C ASP A 504 18.03 11.17 14.23
N THR A 505 18.84 11.89 13.45
CA THR A 505 18.35 12.93 12.53
C THR A 505 17.41 12.38 11.45
N ASP A 506 17.69 11.21 10.89
CA ASP A 506 16.90 10.62 9.81
C ASP A 506 15.55 10.11 10.34
N THR A 507 15.56 9.50 11.53
CA THR A 507 14.32 9.11 12.20
C THR A 507 13.50 10.34 12.61
N GLN A 508 14.13 11.40 13.11
CA GLN A 508 13.42 12.63 13.46
C GLN A 508 12.61 13.17 12.26
N GLU A 509 13.25 13.24 11.08
CA GLU A 509 12.59 13.73 9.87
C GLU A 509 11.45 12.81 9.40
N TYR A 510 11.65 11.50 9.49
CA TYR A 510 10.61 10.50 9.21
C TYR A 510 9.41 10.66 10.16
N VAL A 511 9.66 10.82 11.45
CA VAL A 511 8.58 10.94 12.44
C VAL A 511 7.83 12.26 12.23
N ASP A 512 8.54 13.35 11.90
CA ASP A 512 7.97 14.67 11.59
C ASP A 512 7.05 14.63 10.36
N ARG A 513 7.44 13.86 9.32
CA ARG A 513 6.74 13.84 8.03
C ARG A 513 5.65 12.78 7.93
N GLN A 514 5.88 11.57 8.44
CA GLN A 514 4.99 10.42 8.23
C GLN A 514 4.19 10.04 9.48
N LEU A 515 4.78 10.08 10.67
CA LEU A 515 4.10 9.61 11.88
C LEU A 515 3.14 10.67 12.45
N GLY A 516 3.37 11.96 12.19
CA GLY A 516 2.44 13.04 12.54
C GLY A 516 1.02 12.84 11.99
N GLY A 517 0.88 12.34 10.75
CA GLY A 517 -0.41 12.16 10.08
C GLY A 517 -1.31 11.06 10.69
N TYR A 518 -0.73 10.06 11.36
CA TYR A 518 -1.51 8.99 12.02
C TYR A 518 -2.15 9.43 13.35
N THR A 519 -1.72 10.58 13.91
CA THR A 519 -2.07 11.02 15.27
C THR A 519 -3.23 12.02 15.33
N GLU A 520 -3.69 12.53 14.18
CA GLU A 520 -4.75 13.56 14.13
C GLU A 520 -6.18 13.02 14.29
N ILE A 521 -6.39 11.69 14.27
CA ILE A 521 -7.73 11.07 14.38
C ILE A 521 -8.32 11.14 15.82
N GLY A 522 -7.60 11.71 16.80
CA GLY A 522 -8.03 11.72 18.22
C GLY A 522 -8.19 13.09 18.89
N GLY A 523 -7.75 14.19 18.25
CA GLY A 523 -7.74 15.53 18.84
C GLY A 523 -6.71 15.72 19.97
N VAL A 524 -5.82 16.70 19.77
CA VAL A 524 -4.90 17.37 20.73
C VAL A 524 -3.54 16.72 21.05
N ASP A 525 -3.26 15.45 20.76
CA ASP A 525 -1.93 14.88 21.03
C ASP A 525 -1.04 14.84 19.77
N ARG A 526 -0.21 15.87 19.57
CA ARG A 526 0.89 15.79 18.58
C ARG A 526 1.85 14.71 19.10
N TRP A 527 1.93 13.58 18.38
CA TRP A 527 2.99 12.55 18.48
C TRP A 527 2.80 11.44 19.54
N PRO A 528 3.10 10.16 19.19
CA PRO A 528 2.11 9.10 19.02
C PRO A 528 1.38 8.75 20.33
N GLY A 529 0.41 9.58 20.72
CA GLY A 529 -0.48 9.28 21.85
C GLY A 529 -0.03 9.78 23.22
N CYS A 530 1.04 10.58 23.34
CA CYS A 530 1.34 11.29 24.59
C CYS A 530 2.08 12.61 24.38
N SER A 531 1.68 13.67 25.11
CA SER A 531 2.37 14.96 25.05
C SER A 531 3.67 15.01 25.87
N HIS A 532 3.68 14.31 27.00
CA HIS A 532 4.78 14.28 27.97
C HIS A 532 4.81 12.93 28.65
N VAL A 533 5.99 12.54 29.12
CA VAL A 533 6.16 11.34 29.94
C VAL A 533 6.72 11.69 31.31
N THR A 534 6.55 10.80 32.27
CA THR A 534 7.09 11.00 33.62
C THR A 534 8.61 10.79 33.64
N ALA A 535 9.34 11.50 34.49
CA ALA A 535 10.75 11.23 34.75
C ALA A 535 10.95 9.80 35.30
N LYS A 536 9.96 9.27 36.03
CA LYS A 536 9.92 7.86 36.45
C LYS A 536 10.06 6.91 35.26
N SER A 537 9.37 7.18 34.15
CA SER A 537 9.46 6.38 32.92
C SER A 537 10.91 6.16 32.53
N TYR A 538 11.70 7.25 32.45
CA TYR A 538 13.13 7.18 32.11
C TYR A 538 13.94 6.37 33.13
N LYS A 539 13.70 6.60 34.43
CA LYS A 539 14.46 5.93 35.51
C LYS A 539 14.26 4.41 35.50
N GLU A 540 13.02 3.97 35.27
CA GLU A 540 12.69 2.55 35.14
C GLU A 540 13.23 1.98 33.83
N TYR A 541 13.09 2.74 32.74
CA TYR A 541 13.54 2.40 31.40
C TYR A 541 15.03 2.09 31.34
N VAL A 542 15.91 2.98 31.82
CA VAL A 542 17.38 2.73 31.79
C VAL A 542 17.83 1.58 32.70
N GLY A 543 16.99 1.16 33.65
CA GLY A 543 17.24 0.00 34.50
C GLY A 543 16.68 -1.30 33.95
N PHE A 544 15.84 -1.25 32.91
CA PHE A 544 15.13 -2.42 32.37
C PHE A 544 16.02 -3.18 31.39
N ASP A 545 16.46 -4.37 31.81
CA ASP A 545 17.40 -5.20 31.05
C ASP A 545 17.01 -6.69 31.16
N PRO A 546 16.14 -7.17 30.26
CA PRO A 546 15.73 -8.58 30.26
C PRO A 546 16.85 -9.54 29.84
N GLU A 547 17.91 -9.06 29.17
CA GLU A 547 19.00 -9.90 28.70
C GLU A 547 19.83 -10.49 29.83
N LYS A 548 19.90 -9.81 30.98
CA LYS A 548 20.52 -10.35 32.21
C LYS A 548 19.95 -11.69 32.65
N SER A 549 18.72 -12.01 32.24
CA SER A 549 18.06 -13.28 32.56
C SER A 549 18.31 -14.39 31.54
N LEU A 550 19.08 -14.17 30.46
CA LEU A 550 19.34 -15.17 29.42
C LEU A 550 20.44 -16.16 29.80
N ASN A 551 21.48 -15.68 30.49
CA ASN A 551 22.64 -16.50 30.80
C ASN A 551 22.25 -17.69 31.70
N GLY A 552 22.51 -18.91 31.22
CA GLY A 552 22.18 -20.16 31.93
C GLY A 552 20.69 -20.51 31.95
N ALA A 553 19.84 -19.74 31.26
CA ALA A 553 18.42 -20.01 31.16
C ALA A 553 18.12 -21.02 30.04
N SER A 554 16.99 -21.73 30.13
CA SER A 554 16.56 -22.74 29.16
C SER A 554 15.04 -22.67 28.95
N GLY A 555 14.50 -23.43 27.98
CA GLY A 555 13.06 -23.41 27.69
C GLY A 555 12.60 -22.20 26.87
N PHE A 556 13.52 -21.61 26.09
CA PHE A 556 13.21 -20.52 25.16
C PHE A 556 12.64 -21.07 23.85
N PRO A 557 11.70 -20.35 23.21
CA PRO A 557 11.14 -20.75 21.92
C PRO A 557 12.19 -20.66 20.81
N PRO A 558 11.95 -21.28 19.66
CA PRO A 558 12.64 -20.90 18.44
C PRO A 558 12.34 -19.44 18.06
N ALA A 559 13.28 -18.79 17.37
CA ALA A 559 13.16 -17.39 17.00
C ALA A 559 13.71 -17.07 15.60
N LEU A 560 13.16 -16.03 14.97
CA LEU A 560 13.75 -15.34 13.82
C LEU A 560 14.08 -13.91 14.25
N ILE A 561 15.35 -13.62 14.46
CA ILE A 561 15.81 -12.29 14.84
C ILE A 561 16.04 -11.48 13.57
N VAL A 562 15.33 -10.37 13.39
CA VAL A 562 15.34 -9.56 12.17
C VAL A 562 15.83 -8.14 12.47
N HIS A 563 16.61 -7.58 11.56
CA HIS A 563 17.07 -6.19 11.66
C HIS A 563 17.22 -5.51 10.30
N GLY A 564 16.96 -4.22 10.23
CA GLY A 564 17.25 -3.42 9.04
C GLY A 564 18.72 -3.02 8.94
N ALA A 565 19.37 -3.28 7.80
CA ALA A 565 20.79 -3.01 7.61
C ALA A 565 21.19 -1.53 7.78
N GLN A 566 20.24 -0.63 7.53
CA GLN A 566 20.44 0.82 7.50
C GLN A 566 19.72 1.51 8.67
N ASN A 567 19.37 0.77 9.71
CA ASN A 567 18.74 1.32 10.89
C ASN A 567 19.76 2.09 11.73
N THR A 568 19.65 3.41 11.73
CA THR A 568 20.51 4.34 12.48
C THR A 568 19.99 4.65 13.88
N LEU A 569 18.75 4.28 14.19
CA LEU A 569 18.16 4.44 15.52
C LEU A 569 18.43 3.23 16.42
N HIS A 570 18.31 2.03 15.84
CA HIS A 570 18.61 0.75 16.48
C HIS A 570 19.72 0.10 15.69
N MET A 571 20.85 -0.16 16.36
CA MET A 571 22.05 -0.62 15.68
C MET A 571 21.93 -2.11 15.36
N PRO A 572 22.21 -2.57 14.11
CA PRO A 572 22.13 -3.97 13.73
C PRO A 572 22.98 -4.92 14.59
N GLU A 573 24.08 -4.41 15.14
CA GLU A 573 24.95 -5.12 16.08
C GLU A 573 24.19 -5.59 17.32
N GLU A 574 23.11 -4.92 17.71
CA GLU A 574 22.31 -5.32 18.87
C GLU A 574 21.52 -6.60 18.64
N SER A 575 20.98 -6.78 17.43
CA SER A 575 20.33 -8.05 17.06
C SER A 575 21.35 -9.17 16.84
N SER A 576 22.52 -8.84 16.31
CA SER A 576 23.65 -9.77 16.23
C SER A 576 24.12 -10.22 17.62
N ARG A 577 24.14 -9.30 18.58
CA ARG A 577 24.49 -9.57 19.99
C ARG A 577 23.41 -10.41 20.68
N LEU A 578 22.15 -10.05 20.52
CA LEU A 578 21.01 -10.80 21.06
C LEU A 578 21.01 -12.24 20.53
N GLN A 579 21.22 -12.45 19.24
CA GLN A 579 21.25 -13.79 18.63
C GLN A 579 22.30 -14.69 19.30
N LYS A 580 23.50 -14.16 19.57
CA LYS A 580 24.57 -14.92 20.24
C LYS A 580 24.25 -15.29 21.68
N LEU A 581 23.47 -14.46 22.37
CA LEU A 581 23.08 -14.65 23.77
C LEU A 581 21.78 -15.43 23.92
N TYR A 582 20.99 -15.56 22.86
CA TYR A 582 19.65 -16.14 22.92
C TYR A 582 19.72 -17.65 23.19
N PRO A 583 19.10 -18.16 24.28
CA PRO A 583 19.22 -19.59 24.62
C PRO A 583 18.40 -20.53 23.73
N GLY A 584 17.44 -20.00 22.96
CA GLY A 584 16.61 -20.77 22.03
C GLY A 584 17.25 -20.92 20.65
N ARG A 585 16.60 -21.66 19.75
CA ARG A 585 17.09 -21.84 18.37
C ARG A 585 16.78 -20.58 17.55
N ALA A 586 17.79 -19.79 17.20
CA ALA A 586 17.64 -18.54 16.44
C ALA A 586 18.41 -18.48 15.09
N GLY A 587 18.81 -19.63 14.55
CA GLY A 587 19.68 -19.70 13.37
C GLY A 587 21.13 -19.30 13.67
N ASP A 588 22.00 -19.33 12.65
CA ASP A 588 23.43 -19.03 12.80
C ASP A 588 23.73 -17.53 12.83
N GLU A 589 22.90 -16.72 12.16
CA GLU A 589 22.99 -15.26 12.08
C GLU A 589 21.59 -14.63 12.06
N PRO A 590 21.42 -13.37 12.52
CA PRO A 590 20.15 -12.65 12.35
C PRO A 590 19.85 -12.39 10.87
N LEU A 591 18.57 -12.27 10.53
CA LEU A 591 18.13 -11.82 9.21
C LEU A 591 18.34 -10.30 9.09
N ILE A 592 19.37 -9.90 8.36
CA ILE A 592 19.66 -8.49 8.06
C ILE A 592 19.06 -8.13 6.70
N ILE A 593 18.13 -7.17 6.69
CA ILE A 593 17.39 -6.76 5.49
C ILE A 593 18.03 -5.51 4.90
N GLU A 594 18.59 -5.63 3.69
CA GLU A 594 19.20 -4.52 2.97
C GLU A 594 18.15 -3.46 2.58
N GLY A 595 18.52 -2.17 2.68
CA GLY A 595 17.60 -1.07 2.38
C GLY A 595 16.56 -0.76 3.48
N MET A 596 16.47 -1.59 4.52
CA MET A 596 15.54 -1.37 5.63
C MET A 596 16.18 -0.47 6.70
N MET A 597 15.51 0.63 7.02
CA MET A 597 15.86 1.60 8.06
C MET A 597 15.07 1.31 9.35
N HIS A 598 14.82 2.32 10.19
CA HIS A 598 14.08 2.16 11.45
C HIS A 598 12.64 1.67 11.24
N GLY A 599 11.91 2.25 10.28
CA GLY A 599 10.50 1.93 9.97
C GLY A 599 9.93 2.63 8.72
N GLN A 600 10.75 3.40 8.02
CA GLN A 600 10.43 4.18 6.82
C GLN A 600 9.85 3.33 5.69
N GLN A 601 10.20 2.04 5.64
CA GLN A 601 9.76 1.10 4.62
C GLN A 601 8.51 0.30 5.00
N ASN A 602 7.96 0.44 6.21
CA ASN A 602 6.75 -0.27 6.64
C ASN A 602 5.50 0.35 6.00
N GLN A 603 5.30 0.10 4.70
CA GLN A 603 4.14 0.54 3.93
C GLN A 603 3.60 -0.63 3.11
N THR A 604 2.29 -0.65 2.89
CA THR A 604 1.59 -1.77 2.22
C THR A 604 2.02 -1.98 0.77
N ASP A 605 2.67 -1.01 0.14
CA ASP A 605 3.17 -1.04 -1.23
C ASP A 605 4.70 -1.15 -1.30
N ASN A 606 5.39 -1.24 -0.16
CA ASN A 606 6.84 -1.27 -0.12
C ASN A 606 7.37 -2.72 -0.27
N PRO A 607 8.25 -3.00 -1.24
CA PRO A 607 8.78 -4.35 -1.47
C PRO A 607 9.59 -4.89 -0.28
N ILE A 608 10.26 -4.02 0.49
CA ILE A 608 11.01 -4.43 1.69
C ILE A 608 10.04 -4.94 2.77
N PHE A 609 8.89 -4.29 2.94
CA PHE A 609 7.87 -4.75 3.88
C PHE A 609 7.25 -6.08 3.43
N HIS A 610 6.92 -6.23 2.15
CA HIS A 610 6.42 -7.52 1.62
C HIS A 610 7.41 -8.66 1.82
N GLN A 611 8.70 -8.40 1.55
CA GLN A 611 9.75 -9.37 1.75
C GLN A 611 9.90 -9.73 3.23
N LEU A 612 9.87 -8.75 4.13
CA LEU A 612 9.86 -8.98 5.58
C LEU A 612 8.72 -9.90 6.01
N ILE A 613 7.48 -9.62 5.58
CA ILE A 613 6.32 -10.46 5.97
C ILE A 613 6.45 -11.88 5.38
N LYS A 614 6.97 -12.01 4.15
CA LYS A 614 7.25 -13.31 3.53
C LYS A 614 8.28 -14.11 4.33
N ASP A 615 9.37 -13.48 4.76
CA ASP A 615 10.42 -14.15 5.54
C ASP A 615 9.91 -14.58 6.92
N ILE A 616 9.08 -13.76 7.56
CA ILE A 616 8.40 -14.12 8.81
C ILE A 616 7.49 -15.33 8.62
N ASP A 617 6.62 -15.32 7.61
CA ASP A 617 5.72 -16.43 7.30
C ASP A 617 6.49 -17.73 7.03
N GLN A 618 7.53 -17.66 6.20
CA GLN A 618 8.36 -18.82 5.89
C GLN A 618 9.03 -19.39 7.14
N ALA A 619 9.55 -18.54 8.03
CA ALA A 619 10.17 -18.98 9.27
C ALA A 619 9.17 -19.64 10.23
N ILE A 620 7.98 -19.06 10.39
CA ILE A 620 6.92 -19.62 11.25
C ILE A 620 6.49 -20.99 10.73
N ARG A 621 6.28 -21.15 9.42
CA ARG A 621 5.87 -22.43 8.81
C ARG A 621 6.94 -23.53 8.87
N SER A 622 8.20 -23.14 9.01
CA SER A 622 9.34 -24.06 9.03
C SER A 622 9.78 -24.46 10.45
N ALA A 623 9.19 -23.82 11.47
CA ALA A 623 9.46 -24.09 12.88
C ALA A 623 8.66 -25.31 13.37
#